data_AF-A0A938SQG3-F1
#
_entry.id   AF-A0A938SQG3-F1
#
_cell.length_a   1.000
_cell.length_b   1.000
_cell.length_c   1.000
_cell.angle_alpha   90.00
_cell.angle_beta   90.00
_cell.angle_gamma   90.00
#
_symmetry.space_group_name_H-M   'P 1'
#
loop_
_entity.id
_entity.type
_entity.pdbx_description
1 polymer ?
#
loop_
_entity_poly.entity_id
_entity_poly.type
_entity_poly.pdbx_seq_one_letter_code
_entity_poly.pdbx_strand_id
1 'polypeptide(L)'
;AAVFAKTLTREEIFDGMLHRTCYATTGERILVEFAVDDLGTGAVGKRQRGDKLKIALNVWGTDTLLRVDIMRFRKGLDKTFLPVLSTAPRPERMDAMITFEDVVETSCLYYARVVQAPLTWPAMAWTSPIWIEGASGKGGGFSMMRVAG
;
A
#
# COMPACT_ATOMS: atom_id res chain seq x y z
N ALA A 1 12.73 -5.81 -6.64
CA ALA A 1 12.20 -5.68 -5.27
C ALA A 1 13.01 -4.62 -4.52
N ALA A 2 12.41 -3.95 -3.55
CA ALA A 2 13.05 -2.95 -2.70
C ALA A 2 12.54 -3.07 -1.26
N VAL A 3 13.36 -2.63 -0.30
CA VAL A 3 13.09 -2.73 1.14
C VAL A 3 13.45 -1.40 1.80
N PHE A 4 12.57 -0.91 2.67
CA PHE A 4 12.87 0.21 3.56
C PHE A 4 13.61 -0.32 4.79
N ALA A 5 14.83 0.15 4.99
CA ALA A 5 15.71 -0.20 6.11
C ALA A 5 16.28 1.08 6.74
N LYS A 6 16.45 1.09 8.06
CA LYS A 6 16.97 2.28 8.78
C LYS A 6 18.43 2.55 8.46
N THR A 7 19.21 1.49 8.23
CA THR A 7 20.61 1.55 7.81
C THR A 7 20.91 0.51 6.75
N LEU A 8 21.97 0.73 5.96
CA LEU A 8 22.39 -0.19 4.90
C LEU A 8 23.22 -1.35 5.49
N THR A 9 22.62 -2.11 6.40
CA THR A 9 23.20 -3.35 6.95
C THR A 9 22.39 -4.53 6.48
N ARG A 10 23.02 -5.71 6.45
CA ARG A 10 22.33 -6.95 6.07
C ARG A 10 21.16 -7.19 7.03
N GLU A 11 21.40 -7.06 8.32
CA GLU A 11 20.42 -7.30 9.38
C GLU A 11 19.17 -6.44 9.20
N GLU A 12 19.33 -5.14 8.93
CA GLU A 12 18.21 -4.22 8.72
C GLU A 12 17.46 -4.47 7.40
N ILE A 13 18.16 -4.91 6.34
CA ILE A 13 17.50 -5.32 5.09
C ILE A 13 16.65 -6.57 5.33
N PHE A 14 17.17 -7.57 6.06
CA PHE A 14 16.41 -8.77 6.41
C PHE A 14 15.22 -8.44 7.32
N ASP A 15 15.42 -7.54 8.30
CA ASP A 15 14.37 -7.08 9.18
C ASP A 15 13.22 -6.42 8.41
N GLY A 16 13.53 -5.54 7.45
CA GLY A 16 12.50 -4.89 6.63
C GLY A 16 11.72 -5.87 5.74
N MET A 17 12.37 -6.92 5.24
CA MET A 17 11.66 -8.00 4.54
C MET A 17 10.70 -8.75 5.46
N LEU A 18 11.13 -9.09 6.68
CA LEU A 18 10.30 -9.79 7.67
C LEU A 18 9.09 -8.95 8.10
N HIS A 19 9.29 -7.65 8.29
CA HIS A 19 8.25 -6.69 8.64
C HIS A 19 7.41 -6.20 7.44
N ARG A 20 7.68 -6.72 6.24
CA ARG A 20 6.98 -6.38 4.99
C ARG A 20 7.05 -4.89 4.64
N THR A 21 8.07 -4.18 5.10
CA THR A 21 8.39 -2.81 4.68
C THR A 21 9.08 -2.82 3.31
N CYS A 22 8.53 -3.58 2.38
CA CYS A 22 9.11 -3.85 1.08
C CYS A 22 8.07 -3.79 -0.03
N TYR A 23 8.55 -3.69 -1.27
CA TYR A 23 7.71 -3.71 -2.46
C TYR A 23 8.38 -4.46 -3.61
N ALA A 24 7.56 -5.07 -4.44
CA ALA A 24 8.03 -5.79 -5.62
C ALA A 24 8.24 -4.81 -6.76
N THR A 25 9.26 -5.04 -7.58
CA THR A 25 9.48 -4.34 -8.85
C THR A 25 9.86 -5.35 -9.93
N THR A 26 9.50 -5.07 -11.18
CA THR A 26 9.93 -5.80 -12.37
C THR A 26 10.46 -4.84 -13.41
N GLY A 27 11.46 -5.25 -14.18
CA GLY A 27 12.07 -4.40 -15.21
C GLY A 27 12.94 -3.30 -14.59
N GLU A 28 12.72 -2.07 -15.06
CA GLU A 28 13.48 -0.91 -14.62
C GLU A 28 13.14 -0.47 -13.18
N ARG A 29 14.00 0.42 -12.64
CA ARG A 29 13.87 0.91 -11.28
C ARG A 29 12.66 1.82 -11.15
N ILE A 30 11.82 1.53 -10.17
CA ILE A 30 10.73 2.40 -9.72
C ILE A 30 10.86 2.57 -8.21
N LEU A 31 10.92 3.82 -7.76
CA LEU A 31 10.84 4.17 -6.35
C LEU A 31 9.39 4.44 -5.99
N VAL A 32 8.90 3.78 -4.94
CA VAL A 32 7.53 3.94 -4.47
C VAL A 32 7.54 4.13 -2.97
N GLU A 33 6.94 5.23 -2.52
CA GLU A 33 6.64 5.50 -1.12
C GLU A 33 5.12 5.53 -0.98
N PHE A 34 4.59 4.70 -0.08
CA PHE A 34 3.16 4.58 0.14
C PHE A 34 2.87 4.60 1.63
N ALA A 35 1.94 5.46 2.04
CA ALA A 35 1.58 5.65 3.42
C ALA A 35 0.07 5.86 3.60
N VAL A 36 -0.43 5.42 4.75
CA VAL A 36 -1.76 5.75 5.26
C VAL A 36 -1.57 6.38 6.64
N ASP A 37 -1.87 7.67 6.77
CA ASP A 37 -1.47 8.52 7.88
C ASP A 37 0.05 8.46 8.13
N ASP A 38 0.45 7.92 9.29
CA ASP A 38 1.82 7.69 9.75
C ASP A 38 2.34 6.28 9.45
N LEU A 39 1.51 5.41 8.85
CA LEU A 39 1.83 4.02 8.61
C LEU A 39 2.45 3.81 7.24
N GLY A 40 3.64 3.21 7.20
CA GLY A 40 4.29 2.75 5.97
C GLY A 40 3.84 1.35 5.53
N THR A 41 4.36 0.88 4.40
CA THR A 41 4.02 -0.44 3.84
C THR A 41 4.30 -1.58 4.82
N GLY A 42 3.44 -2.60 4.83
CA GLY A 42 3.56 -3.75 5.73
C GLY A 42 2.97 -3.53 7.13
N ALA A 43 2.67 -2.28 7.51
CA ALA A 43 2.16 -1.95 8.83
C ALA A 43 0.68 -2.34 9.02
N VAL A 44 0.28 -2.40 10.31
CA VAL A 44 -1.10 -2.57 10.76
C VAL A 44 -1.45 -1.41 11.70
N GLY A 45 -2.50 -0.68 11.39
CA GLY A 45 -3.02 0.42 12.21
C GLY A 45 -4.40 0.14 12.74
N LYS A 46 -4.70 0.62 13.94
CA LYS A 46 -6.07 0.61 14.49
C LYS A 46 -6.70 1.98 14.29
N ARG A 47 -7.94 1.99 13.81
CA ARG A 47 -8.74 3.19 13.56
C ARG A 47 -10.20 2.94 13.95
N GLN A 48 -10.93 3.98 14.28
CA GLN A 48 -12.36 3.89 14.56
C GLN A 48 -13.15 4.06 13.27
N ARG A 49 -14.35 3.46 13.24
CA ARG A 49 -15.30 3.73 12.17
C ARG A 49 -15.65 5.23 12.15
N GLY A 50 -15.52 5.85 10.98
CA GLY A 50 -15.72 7.28 10.77
C GLY A 50 -14.43 8.10 10.78
N ASP A 51 -13.29 7.52 11.20
CA ASP A 51 -12.00 8.19 11.10
C ASP A 51 -11.67 8.51 9.65
N LYS A 52 -11.08 9.69 9.43
CA LYS A 52 -10.48 10.08 8.16
C LYS A 52 -9.04 9.58 8.11
N LEU A 53 -8.69 8.96 6.99
CA LEU A 53 -7.34 8.52 6.67
C LEU A 53 -6.76 9.42 5.59
N LYS A 54 -5.53 9.89 5.80
CA LYS A 54 -4.76 10.54 4.75
C LYS A 54 -3.94 9.49 4.01
N ILE A 55 -4.25 9.26 2.74
CA ILE A 55 -3.53 8.31 1.90
C ILE A 55 -2.56 9.09 1.02
N ALA A 56 -1.28 8.72 1.06
CA ALA A 56 -0.22 9.36 0.29
C ALA A 56 0.56 8.34 -0.54
N LEU A 57 0.84 8.68 -1.79
CA LEU A 57 1.64 7.89 -2.72
C LEU A 57 2.60 8.81 -3.49
N ASN A 58 3.90 8.54 -3.36
CA ASN A 58 4.93 9.16 -4.16
C ASN A 58 5.60 8.09 -5.03
N VAL A 59 5.77 8.40 -6.30
CA VAL A 59 6.35 7.51 -7.31
C VAL A 59 7.41 8.26 -8.07
N TRP A 60 8.58 7.65 -8.24
CA TRP A 60 9.64 8.12 -9.12
C TRP A 60 10.09 6.96 -10.02
N GLY A 61 9.73 7.05 -11.29
CA GLY A 61 10.14 6.13 -12.34
C GLY A 61 11.40 6.58 -13.07
N THR A 62 11.87 5.72 -13.96
CA THR A 62 12.94 5.98 -14.94
C THR A 62 12.41 6.23 -16.35
N ASP A 63 11.10 6.15 -16.54
CA ASP A 63 10.39 6.43 -17.80
C ASP A 63 8.94 6.87 -17.49
N THR A 64 8.13 7.15 -18.51
CA THR A 64 6.74 7.60 -18.38
C THR A 64 5.90 6.63 -17.56
N LEU A 65 5.23 7.17 -16.54
CA LEU A 65 4.24 6.44 -15.76
C LEU A 65 2.97 6.25 -16.59
N LEU A 66 2.73 5.00 -17.00
CA LEU A 66 1.55 4.61 -17.76
C LEU A 66 0.30 4.50 -16.86
N ARG A 67 0.48 4.04 -15.62
CA ARG A 67 -0.61 3.95 -14.65
C ARG A 67 -0.11 3.97 -13.22
N VAL A 68 -0.84 4.68 -12.36
CA VAL A 68 -0.69 4.71 -10.92
C VAL A 68 -2.05 4.38 -10.30
N ASP A 69 -2.12 3.28 -9.56
CA ASP A 69 -3.32 2.81 -8.89
C ASP A 69 -3.11 2.75 -7.37
N ILE A 70 -4.15 3.12 -6.62
CA ILE A 70 -4.27 2.77 -5.21
C ILE A 70 -5.50 1.89 -5.07
N MET A 71 -5.27 0.67 -4.57
CA MET A 71 -6.26 -0.38 -4.44
C MET A 71 -6.70 -0.48 -2.99
N ARG A 72 -8.00 -0.74 -2.77
CA ARG A 72 -8.60 -0.95 -1.45
C ARG A 72 -9.39 -2.25 -1.43
N PHE A 73 -9.42 -2.91 -0.28
CA PHE A 73 -10.40 -3.96 0.01
C PHE A 73 -10.94 -3.77 1.42
N ARG A 74 -12.27 -3.68 1.55
CA ARG A 74 -13.00 -3.57 2.82
C ARG A 74 -13.58 -4.93 3.21
N LYS A 75 -13.18 -5.43 4.37
CA LYS A 75 -13.64 -6.72 4.90
C LYS A 75 -15.15 -6.70 5.14
N GLY A 76 -15.85 -7.66 4.53
CA GLY A 76 -17.30 -7.83 4.66
C GLY A 76 -18.15 -6.91 3.77
N LEU A 77 -17.52 -5.99 3.01
CA LEU A 77 -18.20 -5.11 2.06
C LEU A 77 -17.78 -5.39 0.62
N ASP A 78 -16.49 -5.52 0.37
CA ASP A 78 -15.96 -5.73 -0.97
C ASP A 78 -15.80 -7.22 -1.28
N LYS A 79 -16.11 -7.61 -2.51
CA LYS A 79 -15.88 -8.98 -3.02
C LYS A 79 -14.48 -9.17 -3.61
N THR A 80 -13.82 -8.07 -3.96
CA THR A 80 -12.50 -8.03 -4.61
C THR A 80 -11.83 -6.69 -4.30
N PHE A 81 -10.55 -6.56 -4.65
CA PHE A 81 -9.85 -5.28 -4.60
C PHE A 81 -10.42 -4.30 -5.62
N LEU A 82 -10.73 -3.09 -5.16
CA LEU A 82 -11.27 -2.01 -5.99
C LEU A 82 -10.28 -0.84 -6.05
N PRO A 83 -10.09 -0.19 -7.21
CA PRO A 83 -9.29 1.03 -7.27
C PRO A 83 -10.06 2.15 -6.58
N VAL A 84 -9.45 2.74 -5.54
CA VAL A 84 -9.89 4.03 -4.98
C VAL A 84 -9.26 5.20 -5.71
N LEU A 85 -8.15 4.92 -6.41
CA LEU A 85 -7.52 5.81 -7.38
C LEU A 85 -7.00 4.96 -8.54
N SER A 86 -7.20 5.43 -9.77
CA SER A 86 -6.53 4.90 -10.95
C SER A 86 -6.32 6.05 -11.93
N THR A 87 -5.07 6.38 -12.24
CA THR A 87 -4.75 7.49 -13.14
C THR A 87 -3.53 7.18 -14.00
N ALA A 88 -3.51 7.75 -15.20
CA ALA A 88 -2.32 7.90 -16.02
C ALA A 88 -1.87 9.36 -15.90
N PRO A 89 -0.78 9.67 -15.17
CA PRO A 89 -0.33 11.04 -14.95
C PRO A 89 -0.26 11.84 -16.27
N ARG A 90 -0.94 13.00 -16.30
CA ARG A 90 -0.95 13.92 -17.45
C ARG A 90 -0.52 15.33 -17.04
N PRO A 91 0.31 16.06 -17.84
CA PRO A 91 1.03 15.56 -19.03
C PRO A 91 1.90 14.35 -18.69
N GLU A 92 2.35 13.57 -19.68
CA GLU A 92 3.16 12.39 -19.43
C GLU A 92 4.37 12.75 -18.57
N ARG A 93 4.52 12.06 -17.43
CA ARG A 93 5.57 12.32 -16.44
C ARG A 93 6.16 11.01 -15.94
N MET A 94 7.36 11.11 -15.39
CA MET A 94 8.09 10.01 -14.76
C MET A 94 7.83 9.94 -13.25
N ASP A 95 7.19 10.96 -12.69
CA ASP A 95 6.92 11.11 -11.27
C ASP A 95 5.45 11.45 -10.99
N ALA A 96 4.97 10.99 -9.83
CA ALA A 96 3.63 11.29 -9.35
C ALA A 96 3.64 11.45 -7.83
N MET A 97 3.04 12.53 -7.35
CA MET A 97 2.74 12.74 -5.93
C MET A 97 1.24 12.90 -5.76
N ILE A 98 0.65 12.02 -4.96
CA ILE A 98 -0.79 11.91 -4.82
C ILE A 98 -1.15 11.86 -3.35
N THR A 99 -2.15 12.64 -2.96
CA THR A 99 -2.70 12.61 -1.61
C THR A 99 -4.20 12.79 -1.68
N PHE A 100 -4.94 11.96 -0.95
CA PHE A 100 -6.39 12.11 -0.78
C PHE A 100 -6.84 11.58 0.59
N GLU A 101 -8.09 11.88 0.95
CA GLU A 101 -8.70 11.39 2.18
C GLU A 101 -9.66 10.23 1.87
N ASP A 102 -9.67 9.23 2.75
CA ASP A 102 -10.66 8.16 2.76
C ASP A 102 -11.28 8.01 4.16
N VAL A 103 -12.45 7.40 4.27
CA VAL A 103 -13.15 7.23 5.55
C VAL A 103 -13.20 5.75 5.94
N VAL A 104 -12.87 5.46 7.19
CA VAL A 104 -12.92 4.10 7.72
C VAL A 104 -14.37 3.67 7.93
N GLU A 105 -14.83 2.72 7.13
CA GLU A 105 -16.14 2.10 7.32
C GLU A 105 -16.08 0.77 8.09
N THR A 106 -15.03 0.00 7.83
CA THR A 106 -14.74 -1.33 8.38
C THR A 106 -13.24 -1.58 8.27
N SER A 107 -12.75 -2.71 8.78
CA SER A 107 -11.38 -3.12 8.54
C SER A 107 -11.10 -3.22 7.04
N CYS A 108 -10.04 -2.58 6.59
CA CYS A 108 -9.67 -2.51 5.19
C CYS A 108 -8.17 -2.65 5.01
N LEU A 109 -7.73 -2.91 3.78
CA LEU A 109 -6.34 -2.75 3.41
C LEU A 109 -6.19 -1.89 2.17
N TYR A 110 -5.02 -1.29 2.05
CA TYR A 110 -4.60 -0.51 0.89
C TYR A 110 -3.27 -1.03 0.36
N TYR A 111 -3.10 -0.99 -0.96
CA TYR A 111 -1.78 -1.13 -1.59
C TYR A 111 -1.74 -0.34 -2.89
N ALA A 112 -0.54 0.06 -3.32
CA ALA A 112 -0.34 0.78 -4.57
C ALA A 112 0.21 -0.15 -5.67
N ARG A 113 -0.17 0.12 -6.92
CA ARG A 113 0.40 -0.48 -8.13
C ARG A 113 0.84 0.62 -9.09
N VAL A 114 2.03 0.47 -9.65
CA VAL A 114 2.58 1.36 -10.68
C VAL A 114 2.91 0.55 -11.93
N VAL A 115 2.65 1.14 -13.09
CA VAL A 115 3.05 0.65 -14.40
C VAL A 115 3.80 1.77 -15.11
N GLN A 116 5.01 1.51 -15.53
CA GLN A 116 5.89 2.40 -16.29
C GLN A 116 6.09 1.82 -17.70
N ALA A 117 6.35 2.71 -18.66
CA ALA A 117 6.73 2.35 -20.03
C ALA A 117 7.96 1.40 -20.08
N PRO A 118 8.17 0.73 -21.23
CA PRO A 118 7.36 0.76 -22.45
C PRO A 118 6.09 -0.10 -22.37
N LEU A 119 5.11 0.11 -23.27
CA LEU A 119 3.86 -0.67 -23.29
C LEU A 119 4.05 -2.15 -23.67
N THR A 120 5.10 -2.48 -24.41
CA THR A 120 5.36 -3.85 -24.88
C THR A 120 5.82 -4.77 -23.74
N TRP A 121 6.67 -4.25 -22.84
CA TRP A 121 7.17 -4.94 -21.65
C TRP A 121 7.31 -3.94 -20.50
N PRO A 122 6.20 -3.58 -19.85
CA PRO A 122 6.20 -2.50 -18.88
C PRO A 122 6.93 -2.89 -17.59
N ALA A 123 7.69 -1.94 -17.06
CA ALA A 123 8.19 -2.02 -15.70
C ALA A 123 7.02 -1.81 -14.72
N MET A 124 7.01 -2.54 -13.61
CA MET A 124 5.90 -2.50 -12.67
C MET A 124 6.39 -2.49 -11.23
N ALA A 125 5.60 -1.91 -10.33
CA ALA A 125 5.83 -1.96 -8.90
C ALA A 125 4.53 -2.21 -8.13
N TRP A 126 4.62 -2.98 -7.04
CA TRP A 126 3.51 -3.21 -6.11
C TRP A 126 4.00 -3.13 -4.67
N THR A 127 3.33 -2.31 -3.87
CA THR A 127 3.66 -2.18 -2.45
C THR A 127 3.15 -3.37 -1.65
N SER A 128 3.83 -3.69 -0.57
CA SER A 128 3.20 -4.46 0.50
C SER A 128 1.98 -3.70 1.04
N PRO A 129 0.95 -4.42 1.49
CA PRO A 129 -0.28 -3.79 1.95
C PRO A 129 -0.10 -3.07 3.28
N ILE A 130 -0.94 -2.06 3.51
CA ILE A 130 -1.15 -1.42 4.81
C ILE A 130 -2.53 -1.82 5.30
N TRP A 131 -2.61 -2.40 6.49
CA TRP A 131 -3.86 -2.87 7.07
C TRP A 131 -4.41 -1.85 8.06
N ILE A 132 -5.69 -1.55 7.93
CA ILE A 132 -6.45 -0.74 8.88
C ILE A 132 -7.48 -1.64 9.55
N GLU A 133 -7.28 -1.88 10.84
CA GLU A 133 -8.26 -2.56 11.69
C GLU A 133 -9.29 -1.53 12.18
N GLY A 134 -10.48 -1.59 11.60
CA GLY A 134 -11.61 -0.78 12.02
C GLY A 134 -12.22 -1.37 13.28
N ALA A 135 -12.18 -0.64 14.40
CA ALA A 135 -12.93 -1.03 15.58
C ALA A 135 -14.43 -0.96 15.26
N SER A 136 -15.13 -2.10 15.36
CA SER A 136 -16.58 -2.07 15.47
C SER A 136 -16.92 -1.29 16.72
N GLY A 137 -17.76 -0.25 16.60
CA GLY A 137 -18.35 0.38 17.78
C GLY A 137 -18.94 -0.72 18.66
N LYS A 138 -18.43 -0.81 19.90
CA LYS A 138 -18.70 -1.81 20.93
C LYS A 138 -19.69 -2.93 20.54
N GLY A 139 -19.17 -4.14 20.32
CA GLY A 139 -19.97 -5.37 20.30
C GLY A 139 -19.15 -6.63 20.05
N GLY A 140 -18.85 -7.36 21.13
CA GLY A 140 -18.44 -8.77 21.10
C GLY A 140 -16.93 -9.03 21.09
N GLY A 141 -16.37 -9.38 22.25
CA GLY A 141 -14.97 -9.80 22.40
C GLY A 141 -14.68 -11.06 21.58
N PHE A 142 -13.53 -11.07 20.90
CA PHE A 142 -13.04 -12.24 20.20
C PHE A 142 -11.99 -12.94 21.05
N SER A 143 -12.36 -14.10 21.62
CA SER A 143 -11.43 -15.01 22.28
C SER A 143 -10.60 -15.71 21.22
N MET A 144 -9.28 -15.54 21.27
CA MET A 144 -8.33 -16.23 20.41
C MET A 144 -8.29 -17.71 20.81
N MET A 145 -8.94 -18.56 20.02
CA MET A 145 -8.85 -20.01 20.18
C MET A 145 -7.42 -20.45 19.86
N ARG A 146 -6.64 -20.72 20.91
CA ARG A 146 -5.38 -21.46 20.78
C ARG A 146 -5.74 -22.87 20.35
N VAL A 147 -5.28 -23.26 19.16
CA VAL A 147 -5.24 -24.68 18.78
C VAL A 147 -4.06 -25.29 19.53
N ALA A 148 -4.38 -26.18 20.47
CA ALA A 148 -3.45 -27.13 21.06
C ALA A 148 -3.86 -28.52 20.55
N GLY A 149 -2.88 -29.30 20.09
CA GLY A 149 -3.04 -30.67 19.59
C GLY A 149 -2.20 -30.90 18.36
#